data_AF-A0A4P5V893-F1
#
_entry.id   AF-A0A4P5V893-F1
#
_cell.length_a   1.000
_cell.length_b   1.000
_cell.length_c   1.000
_cell.angle_alpha   90.00
_cell.angle_beta   90.00
_cell.angle_gamma   90.00
#
_symmetry.space_group_name_H-M   'P 1'
#
loop_
_entity.id
_entity.type
_entity.pdbx_description
1 polymer ?
#
loop_
_entity_poly.entity_id
_entity_poly.type
_entity_poly.pdbx_seq_one_letter_code
_entity_poly.pdbx_strand_id
1 'polypeptide(L)'
;MDDVLDRRRGLPILLSIVYCAVATRAGMDAVGIGLPGHFIAEFRGNGMHVLVDPYNLGRRLTHSECEELVRVTTGRKAPLLSHHVQAQPPRAIIFRVLSNLKNAYMRQRVHAKALDVVERILRLSPSAEQVRDRGLLLRQVPMPRAVNLTAAWLDLSLYARVMPEAPDASRVTEIADGIWKQLGRMN
;
A
#
# COMPACT_ATOMS: atom_id res chain seq x y z
N MET A 1 13.58 18.70 -7.38
CA MET A 1 12.32 17.93 -7.58
C MET A 1 12.38 17.14 -8.89
N ASP A 2 13.52 17.21 -9.58
CA ASP A 2 13.68 16.94 -11.00
C ASP A 2 14.11 15.49 -11.29
N ASP A 3 14.83 14.85 -10.36
CA ASP A 3 15.32 13.47 -10.50
C ASP A 3 14.20 12.39 -10.56
N VAL A 4 12.99 12.72 -10.11
CA VAL A 4 11.86 11.77 -10.01
C VAL A 4 11.12 11.66 -11.35
N LEU A 5 10.97 12.77 -12.07
CA LEU A 5 10.31 12.85 -13.37
C LEU A 5 11.21 12.29 -14.47
N ASP A 6 12.49 12.63 -14.46
CA ASP A 6 13.45 12.19 -15.49
C ASP A 6 13.80 10.70 -15.38
N ARG A 7 13.91 10.17 -14.16
CA ARG A 7 14.29 8.76 -13.97
C ARG A 7 13.09 7.79 -13.98
N ARG A 8 11.85 8.30 -13.99
CA ARG A 8 10.62 7.52 -13.67
C ARG A 8 10.78 6.71 -12.37
N ARG A 9 11.55 7.24 -11.41
CA ARG A 9 11.89 6.56 -10.13
C ARG A 9 11.06 7.06 -8.95
N GLY A 10 9.89 7.64 -9.21
CA GLY A 10 8.89 7.98 -8.19
C GLY A 10 7.85 6.90 -8.01
N LEU A 11 7.16 6.90 -6.86
CA LEU A 11 5.91 6.14 -6.74
C LEU A 11 4.88 6.78 -7.70
N PRO A 12 4.35 6.07 -8.71
CA PRO A 12 3.43 6.65 -9.71
C PRO A 12 2.26 7.43 -9.10
N ILE A 13 1.75 6.96 -7.96
CA ILE A 13 0.68 7.62 -7.19
C ILE A 13 1.05 9.05 -6.74
N LEU A 14 2.32 9.32 -6.39
CA LEU A 14 2.74 10.65 -5.94
C LEU A 14 2.68 11.67 -7.06
N LEU A 15 3.04 11.26 -8.29
CA LEU A 15 2.92 12.13 -9.45
C LEU A 15 1.46 12.49 -9.71
N SER A 16 0.56 11.51 -9.64
CA SER A 16 -0.88 11.78 -9.80
C SER A 16 -1.45 12.67 -8.69
N ILE A 17 -1.00 12.54 -7.44
CA ILE A 17 -1.40 13.44 -6.35
C ILE A 17 -0.94 14.88 -6.64
N VAL A 18 0.32 15.06 -7.04
CA VAL A 18 0.85 16.38 -7.39
C VAL A 18 0.08 16.95 -8.59
N TYR A 19 -0.21 16.13 -9.60
CA TYR A 19 -0.96 16.52 -10.79
C TYR A 19 -2.36 17.06 -10.44
N CYS A 20 -3.13 16.33 -9.63
CA CYS A 20 -4.43 16.79 -9.15
C CYS A 20 -4.28 18.08 -8.33
N ALA A 21 -3.30 18.15 -7.42
CA ALA A 21 -3.12 19.32 -6.56
C ALA A 21 -2.69 20.59 -7.34
N VAL A 22 -1.93 20.44 -8.43
CA VAL A 22 -1.59 21.55 -9.33
C VAL A 22 -2.83 21.97 -10.13
N ALA A 23 -3.58 21.01 -10.67
CA ALA A 23 -4.81 21.29 -11.40
C ALA A 23 -5.85 22.03 -10.56
N THR A 24 -6.06 21.61 -9.31
CA THR A 24 -6.95 22.30 -8.36
C THR A 24 -6.50 23.74 -8.10
N ARG A 25 -5.19 23.98 -7.95
CA ARG A 25 -4.66 25.35 -7.78
C ARG A 25 -4.83 26.21 -9.03
N ALA A 26 -4.87 25.60 -10.20
CA ALA A 26 -5.18 26.26 -11.47
C ALA A 26 -6.68 26.45 -11.72
N GLY A 27 -7.55 26.14 -10.75
CA GLY A 27 -9.00 26.33 -10.84
C GLY A 27 -9.76 25.19 -11.52
N MET A 28 -9.13 24.03 -11.76
CA MET A 28 -9.79 22.85 -12.33
C MET A 28 -10.28 21.90 -11.23
N ASP A 29 -11.47 21.32 -11.40
CA ASP A 29 -11.91 20.20 -10.55
C ASP A 29 -11.19 18.93 -10.98
N ALA A 30 -10.26 18.48 -10.15
CA ALA A 30 -9.41 17.32 -10.40
C ALA A 30 -9.37 16.40 -9.16
N VAL A 31 -9.69 15.12 -9.35
CA VAL A 31 -9.73 14.13 -8.28
C VAL A 31 -8.88 12.90 -8.64
N GLY A 32 -8.38 12.20 -7.63
CA GLY A 32 -7.61 10.97 -7.82
C GLY A 32 -8.53 9.74 -7.91
N ILE A 33 -8.31 8.90 -8.91
CA ILE A 33 -9.02 7.64 -9.12
C ILE A 33 -8.08 6.47 -8.88
N GLY A 34 -8.53 5.52 -8.06
CA GLY A 34 -7.73 4.39 -7.61
C GLY A 34 -8.05 3.11 -8.36
N LEU A 35 -7.52 2.95 -9.57
CA LEU A 35 -7.62 1.67 -10.29
C LEU A 35 -6.86 0.55 -9.54
N PRO A 36 -7.22 -0.73 -9.74
CA PRO A 36 -6.39 -1.85 -9.28
C PRO A 36 -5.00 -1.80 -9.93
N GLY A 37 -3.96 -1.74 -9.11
CA GLY A 37 -2.56 -1.65 -9.58
C GLY A 37 -2.12 -0.28 -10.08
N HIS A 38 -3.04 0.63 -10.43
CA HIS A 38 -2.71 1.93 -11.04
C HIS A 38 -3.44 3.11 -10.38
N PHE A 39 -2.98 4.34 -10.53
CA PHE A 39 -3.65 5.52 -9.94
C PHE A 39 -3.61 6.70 -10.90
N ILE A 40 -4.79 7.19 -11.27
CA ILE A 40 -4.99 8.17 -12.34
C ILE A 40 -5.71 9.42 -11.80
N ALA A 41 -5.86 10.43 -12.65
CA ALA A 41 -6.63 11.63 -12.35
C ALA A 41 -7.92 11.65 -13.18
N GLU A 42 -8.98 12.21 -12.61
CA GLU A 42 -10.21 12.57 -13.33
C GLU A 42 -10.41 14.08 -13.23
N PHE A 43 -10.62 14.72 -14.38
CA PHE A 43 -10.99 16.13 -14.49
C PHE A 43 -12.48 16.24 -14.78
N ARG A 44 -13.14 17.16 -14.07
CA ARG A 44 -14.59 17.35 -14.13
C ARG A 44 -14.89 18.79 -14.54
N GLY A 45 -15.83 18.98 -15.47
CA GLY A 45 -16.26 20.32 -15.87
C GLY A 45 -17.18 20.30 -17.08
N ASN A 46 -18.12 21.24 -17.15
CA ASN A 46 -19.06 21.39 -18.28
C ASN A 46 -19.80 20.10 -18.66
N GLY A 47 -20.14 19.26 -17.67
CA GLY A 47 -20.80 17.96 -17.88
C GLY A 47 -19.88 16.86 -18.42
N MET A 48 -18.57 17.11 -18.54
CA MET A 48 -17.58 16.18 -19.05
C MET A 48 -16.69 15.62 -17.95
N HIS A 49 -16.27 14.36 -18.15
CA HIS A 49 -15.34 13.64 -17.30
C HIS A 49 -14.16 13.17 -18.15
N VAL A 50 -12.94 13.60 -17.82
CA VAL A 50 -11.74 13.23 -18.57
C VAL A 50 -10.78 12.49 -17.65
N LEU A 51 -10.56 11.21 -17.95
CA LEU A 51 -9.55 10.39 -17.28
C LEU A 51 -8.17 10.69 -17.88
N VAL A 52 -7.18 10.87 -17.03
CA VAL A 52 -5.81 11.23 -17.41
C VAL A 52 -4.85 10.36 -16.61
N ASP A 53 -3.84 9.81 -17.27
CA ASP A 53 -2.72 9.12 -16.64
C ASP A 53 -1.53 10.07 -16.44
N PRO A 54 -1.32 10.63 -15.24
CA PRO A 54 -0.22 11.56 -15.01
C PRO A 54 1.15 10.89 -15.12
N TYR A 55 1.22 9.58 -14.85
CA TYR A 55 2.47 8.83 -14.94
C TYR A 55 2.91 8.59 -16.38
N ASN A 56 1.94 8.37 -17.28
CA ASN A 56 2.18 8.24 -18.71
C ASN A 56 2.02 9.59 -19.44
N LEU A 57 2.76 10.61 -18.96
CA LEU A 57 2.87 11.94 -19.58
C LEU A 57 1.53 12.70 -19.74
N GLY A 58 0.57 12.46 -18.85
CA GLY A 58 -0.73 13.13 -18.91
C GLY A 58 -1.62 12.65 -20.06
N ARG A 59 -1.40 11.43 -20.57
CA ARG A 59 -2.23 10.85 -21.63
C ARG A 59 -3.69 10.74 -21.16
N ARG A 60 -4.62 11.16 -22.01
CA ARG A 60 -6.06 10.94 -21.81
C ARG A 60 -6.39 9.47 -21.99
N LEU A 61 -7.25 8.95 -21.12
CA LEU A 61 -7.67 7.56 -21.12
C LEU A 61 -9.16 7.45 -21.44
N THR A 62 -9.48 6.48 -22.27
CA THR A 62 -10.81 5.90 -22.40
C THR A 62 -11.04 4.83 -21.33
N HIS A 63 -12.29 4.39 -21.18
CA HIS A 63 -12.63 3.31 -20.24
C HIS A 63 -11.89 2.00 -20.57
N SER A 64 -11.83 1.62 -21.85
CA SER A 64 -11.13 0.41 -22.30
C SER A 64 -9.62 0.47 -22.07
N GLU A 65 -9.00 1.65 -22.19
CA GLU A 65 -7.58 1.83 -21.84
C GLU A 65 -7.34 1.75 -20.33
N CYS A 66 -8.31 2.13 -19.50
CA CYS A 66 -8.22 1.91 -18.05
C CYS A 66 -8.27 0.41 -17.71
N GLU A 67 -9.12 -0.37 -18.38
CA GLU A 67 -9.17 -1.82 -18.25
C GLU A 67 -7.84 -2.47 -18.69
N GLU A 68 -7.26 -1.98 -19.79
CA GLU A 68 -5.94 -2.38 -20.27
C GLU A 68 -4.86 -2.15 -19.21
N LEU A 69 -4.81 -0.96 -18.61
CA LEU A 69 -3.85 -0.63 -17.56
C LEU A 69 -3.96 -1.57 -16.36
N VAL A 70 -5.19 -1.88 -15.93
CA VAL A 70 -5.43 -2.85 -14.86
C VAL A 70 -4.95 -4.23 -15.25
N ARG A 71 -5.24 -4.68 -16.47
CA ARG A 71 -4.83 -6.00 -16.96
C ARG A 71 -3.32 -6.12 -17.00
N VAL A 72 -2.61 -5.15 -17.56
CA VAL A 72 -1.14 -5.13 -17.64
C VAL A 72 -0.52 -5.15 -16.24
N THR A 73 -1.09 -4.43 -15.29
CA THR A 73 -0.49 -4.28 -13.96
C THR A 73 -0.82 -5.43 -13.01
N THR A 74 -2.01 -6.01 -13.11
CA THR A 74 -2.51 -7.02 -12.16
C THR A 74 -2.59 -8.44 -12.74
N GLY A 75 -2.47 -8.59 -14.06
CA GLY A 75 -2.73 -9.84 -14.76
C GLY A 75 -4.21 -10.25 -14.82
N ARG A 76 -5.12 -9.47 -14.22
CA ARG A 76 -6.55 -9.79 -14.15
C ARG A 76 -7.26 -9.33 -15.42
N LYS A 77 -7.99 -10.25 -16.06
CA LYS A 77 -8.95 -9.97 -17.13
C LYS A 77 -10.35 -9.89 -16.53
N ALA A 78 -10.67 -8.76 -15.91
CA ALA A 78 -12.00 -8.49 -15.39
C ALA A 78 -12.43 -7.07 -15.80
N PRO A 79 -13.71 -6.84 -16.09
CA PRO A 79 -14.21 -5.50 -16.41
C PRO A 79 -14.02 -4.56 -15.22
N LEU A 80 -13.83 -3.27 -15.51
CA LEU A 80 -13.79 -2.26 -14.47
C LEU A 80 -15.18 -2.11 -13.83
N LEU A 81 -15.29 -2.52 -12.58
CA LEU A 81 -16.47 -2.23 -11.76
C LEU A 81 -16.57 -0.72 -11.49
N SER A 82 -17.79 -0.21 -11.36
CA SER A 82 -18.09 1.21 -11.16
C SER A 82 -17.34 1.84 -9.98
N HIS A 83 -17.12 1.09 -8.89
CA HIS A 83 -16.38 1.58 -7.74
C HIS A 83 -14.88 1.77 -7.97
N HIS A 84 -14.29 1.13 -9.00
CA HIS A 84 -12.88 1.32 -9.33
C HIS A 84 -12.60 2.68 -9.99
N VAL A 85 -13.61 3.28 -10.60
CA VAL A 85 -13.53 4.57 -11.30
C VAL A 85 -14.07 5.73 -10.45
N GLN A 86 -14.31 5.49 -9.15
CA GLN A 86 -14.72 6.54 -8.22
C GLN A 86 -13.55 7.30 -7.62
N ALA A 87 -13.79 8.58 -7.31
CA ALA A 87 -12.86 9.42 -6.57
C ALA A 87 -12.49 8.77 -5.23
N GLN A 88 -11.19 8.65 -4.98
CA GLN A 88 -10.74 8.12 -3.71
C GLN A 88 -10.72 9.21 -2.63
N PRO A 89 -11.25 8.93 -1.43
CA PRO A 89 -11.12 9.85 -0.32
C PRO A 89 -9.66 9.98 0.11
N PRO A 90 -9.23 11.12 0.71
CA PRO A 90 -7.85 11.34 1.11
C PRO A 90 -7.24 10.21 1.95
N ARG A 91 -8.02 9.63 2.88
CA ARG A 91 -7.57 8.49 3.70
C ARG A 91 -7.20 7.26 2.86
N ALA A 92 -7.95 6.96 1.81
CA ALA A 92 -7.65 5.84 0.91
C ALA A 92 -6.39 6.10 0.08
N ILE A 93 -6.20 7.36 -0.37
CA ILE A 93 -4.99 7.77 -1.08
C ILE A 93 -3.76 7.61 -0.18
N ILE A 94 -3.82 8.08 1.07
CA ILE A 94 -2.74 7.92 2.06
C ILE A 94 -2.44 6.44 2.30
N PHE A 95 -3.46 5.61 2.47
CA PHE A 95 -3.28 4.17 2.64
C PHE A 95 -2.53 3.53 1.45
N ARG A 96 -2.85 3.93 0.22
CA ARG A 96 -2.13 3.44 -0.98
C ARG A 96 -0.68 3.93 -1.02
N VAL A 97 -0.43 5.20 -0.68
CA VAL A 97 0.95 5.73 -0.58
C VAL A 97 1.76 4.95 0.45
N LEU A 98 1.21 4.72 1.65
CA LEU A 98 1.86 3.93 2.69
C LEU A 98 2.07 2.48 2.25
N SER A 99 1.09 1.86 1.59
CA SER A 99 1.23 0.50 1.07
C SER A 99 2.35 0.38 0.03
N ASN A 100 2.46 1.38 -0.86
CA ASN A 100 3.55 1.45 -1.83
C ASN A 100 4.92 1.61 -1.16
N LEU A 101 5.02 2.47 -0.13
CA LEU A 101 6.23 2.64 0.68
C LEU A 101 6.61 1.37 1.43
N LYS A 102 5.64 0.69 2.07
CA LYS A 102 5.84 -0.59 2.74
C LYS A 102 6.47 -1.58 1.77
N ASN A 103 5.85 -1.77 0.61
CA ASN A 103 6.33 -2.70 -0.40
C ASN A 103 7.73 -2.34 -0.92
N ALA A 104 8.02 -1.05 -1.10
CA ALA A 104 9.35 -0.59 -1.50
C ALA A 104 10.42 -0.92 -0.45
N TYR A 105 10.17 -0.60 0.83
CA TYR A 105 11.11 -0.91 1.91
C TYR A 105 11.26 -2.40 2.17
N MET A 106 10.18 -3.18 2.04
CA MET A 106 10.23 -4.64 2.11
C MET A 106 11.13 -5.24 1.02
N ARG A 107 10.98 -4.80 -0.24
CA ARG A 107 11.85 -5.25 -1.35
C ARG A 107 13.32 -4.90 -1.14
N GLN A 108 13.58 -3.72 -0.59
CA GLN A 108 14.94 -3.26 -0.28
C GLN A 108 15.48 -3.84 1.05
N ARG A 109 14.70 -4.65 1.76
CA ARG A 109 15.05 -5.22 3.09
C ARG A 109 15.40 -4.16 4.14
N VAL A 110 14.84 -2.95 4.01
CA VAL A 110 15.01 -1.87 5.00
C VAL A 110 13.94 -2.03 6.09
N HIS A 111 14.10 -3.06 6.92
CA HIS A 111 13.06 -3.54 7.85
C HIS A 111 12.58 -2.48 8.84
N ALA A 112 13.47 -1.64 9.38
CA ALA A 112 13.09 -0.57 10.30
C ALA A 112 12.12 0.44 9.66
N LYS A 113 12.40 0.87 8.41
CA LYS A 113 11.50 1.77 7.68
C LYS A 113 10.19 1.09 7.27
N ALA A 114 10.23 -0.21 6.95
CA ALA A 114 9.01 -0.96 6.69
C ALA A 114 8.12 -1.06 7.94
N LEU A 115 8.73 -1.29 9.11
CA LEU A 115 8.04 -1.35 10.41
C LEU A 115 7.35 -0.02 10.71
N ASP A 116 8.09 1.07 10.62
CA ASP A 116 7.61 2.44 10.73
C ASP A 116 6.37 2.72 9.85
N VAL A 117 6.36 2.23 8.62
CA VAL A 117 5.24 2.40 7.70
C VAL A 117 4.06 1.53 8.11
N VAL A 118 4.30 0.26 8.48
CA VAL A 118 3.24 -0.66 8.95
C VAL A 118 2.52 -0.10 10.18
N GLU A 119 3.25 0.49 11.13
CA GLU A 119 2.64 1.11 12.31
C GLU A 119 1.74 2.30 11.95
N ARG A 120 2.14 3.11 10.96
CA ARG A 120 1.29 4.20 10.44
C ARG A 120 0.06 3.65 9.72
N ILE A 121 0.20 2.56 8.97
CA ILE A 121 -0.93 1.87 8.34
C ILE A 121 -1.89 1.36 9.40
N LEU A 122 -1.41 0.71 10.46
CA LEU A 122 -2.24 0.20 11.55
C LEU A 122 -3.02 1.31 12.26
N ARG A 123 -2.42 2.48 12.48
CA ARG A 123 -3.13 3.65 13.03
C ARG A 123 -4.18 4.19 12.08
N LEU A 124 -3.94 4.12 10.77
CA LEU A 124 -4.86 4.62 9.75
C LEU A 124 -6.02 3.65 9.48
N SER A 125 -5.73 2.36 9.36
CA SER A 125 -6.66 1.29 8.99
C SER A 125 -6.14 -0.04 9.55
N PRO A 126 -6.53 -0.42 10.78
CA PRO A 126 -6.15 -1.70 11.37
C PRO A 126 -6.58 -2.88 10.50
N SER A 127 -5.71 -3.88 10.33
CA SER A 127 -6.05 -5.16 9.70
C SER A 127 -5.17 -6.28 10.23
N ALA A 128 -5.67 -7.51 10.21
CA ALA A 128 -4.93 -8.68 10.68
C ALA A 128 -3.63 -8.88 9.88
N GLU A 129 -3.64 -8.63 8.57
CA GLU A 129 -2.46 -8.73 7.71
C GLU A 129 -1.38 -7.73 8.11
N GLN A 130 -1.74 -6.52 8.51
CA GLN A 130 -0.75 -5.53 8.96
C GLN A 130 -0.21 -5.86 10.34
N VAL A 131 -1.01 -6.48 11.22
CA VAL A 131 -0.54 -7.02 12.50
C VAL A 131 0.48 -8.13 12.26
N ARG A 132 0.17 -9.09 11.36
CA ARG A 132 1.10 -10.13 10.94
C ARG A 132 2.41 -9.54 10.39
N ASP A 133 2.30 -8.60 9.46
CA ASP A 133 3.48 -7.98 8.83
C ASP A 133 4.35 -7.24 9.87
N ARG A 134 3.73 -6.58 10.86
CA ARG A 134 4.44 -5.94 11.98
C ARG A 134 5.20 -6.98 12.81
N GLY A 135 4.54 -8.07 13.20
CA GLY A 135 5.17 -9.16 13.94
C GLY A 135 6.36 -9.79 13.22
N LEU A 136 6.24 -9.99 11.89
CA LEU A 136 7.35 -10.51 11.07
C LEU A 136 8.53 -9.53 10.99
N LEU A 137 8.24 -8.23 10.89
CA LEU A 137 9.26 -7.17 10.82
C LEU A 137 9.98 -6.94 12.15
N LEU A 138 9.27 -7.01 13.27
CA LEU A 138 9.85 -6.84 14.61
C LEU A 138 11.01 -7.81 14.88
N ARG A 139 10.96 -9.02 14.30
CA ARG A 139 12.06 -10.00 14.39
C ARG A 139 13.34 -9.58 13.66
N GLN A 140 13.24 -8.65 12.71
CA GLN A 140 14.31 -8.28 11.78
C GLN A 140 14.96 -6.93 12.10
N VAL A 141 14.40 -6.16 13.05
CA VAL A 141 14.90 -4.84 13.40
C VAL A 141 15.92 -4.89 14.55
N PRO A 142 16.94 -4.02 14.56
CA PRO A 142 17.94 -3.96 15.61
C PRO A 142 17.37 -3.29 16.87
N MET A 143 16.70 -4.09 17.70
CA MET A 143 16.17 -3.71 19.02
C MET A 143 16.59 -4.75 20.07
N PRO A 144 16.53 -4.44 21.38
CA PRO A 144 16.78 -5.42 22.42
C PRO A 144 15.95 -6.69 22.20
N ARG A 145 16.61 -7.85 22.14
CA ARG A 145 15.97 -9.10 21.69
C ARG A 145 14.75 -9.49 22.50
N ALA A 146 14.77 -9.29 23.81
CA ALA A 146 13.60 -9.60 24.65
C ALA A 146 12.38 -8.75 24.24
N VAL A 147 12.59 -7.47 23.92
CA VAL A 147 11.51 -6.53 23.58
C VAL A 147 10.91 -6.88 22.21
N ASN A 148 11.74 -7.01 21.17
CA ASN A 148 11.23 -7.21 19.82
C ASN A 148 10.63 -8.62 19.62
N LEU A 149 11.17 -9.65 20.27
CA LEU A 149 10.61 -11.00 20.23
C LEU A 149 9.29 -11.08 20.98
N THR A 150 9.14 -10.42 22.13
CA THR A 150 7.87 -10.40 22.87
C THR A 150 6.78 -9.72 22.05
N ALA A 151 7.07 -8.55 21.46
CA ALA A 151 6.11 -7.85 20.60
C ALA A 151 5.78 -8.64 19.33
N ALA A 152 6.79 -9.28 18.70
CA ALA A 152 6.58 -10.14 17.55
C ALA A 152 5.71 -11.35 17.87
N TRP A 153 5.95 -12.03 18.99
CA TRP A 153 5.14 -13.15 19.44
C TRP A 153 3.68 -12.73 19.62
N LEU A 154 3.43 -11.62 20.33
CA LEU A 154 2.08 -11.11 20.56
C LEU A 154 1.31 -10.87 19.26
N ASP A 155 1.93 -10.17 18.30
CA ASP A 155 1.31 -9.86 17.01
C ASP A 155 1.03 -11.12 16.19
N LEU A 156 1.99 -12.05 16.11
CA LEU A 156 1.86 -13.26 15.30
C LEU A 156 0.85 -14.24 15.91
N SER A 157 0.83 -14.38 17.24
CA SER A 157 -0.19 -15.17 17.95
C SER A 157 -1.58 -14.57 17.79
N LEU A 158 -1.72 -13.23 17.86
CA LEU A 158 -2.99 -12.57 17.61
C LEU A 158 -3.49 -12.82 16.19
N TYR A 159 -2.62 -12.67 15.18
CA TYR A 159 -2.96 -12.95 13.79
C TYR A 159 -3.43 -14.40 13.60
N ALA A 160 -2.65 -15.37 14.07
CA ALA A 160 -2.97 -16.79 13.93
C ALA A 160 -4.32 -17.14 14.59
N ARG A 161 -4.64 -16.49 15.72
CA ARG A 161 -5.92 -16.67 16.41
C ARG A 161 -7.10 -16.05 15.66
N VAL A 162 -6.93 -14.86 15.09
CA VAL A 162 -8.02 -14.12 14.42
C VAL A 162 -8.25 -14.61 12.99
N MET A 163 -7.20 -15.12 12.34
CA MET A 163 -7.23 -15.59 10.95
C MET A 163 -6.79 -17.07 10.85
N PRO A 164 -7.46 -18.02 11.55
CA PRO A 164 -7.01 -19.41 11.61
C PRO A 164 -7.06 -20.12 10.26
N GLU A 165 -7.97 -19.70 9.37
CA GLU A 165 -8.15 -20.27 8.03
C GLU A 165 -7.31 -19.56 6.95
N ALA A 166 -6.47 -18.59 7.32
CA ALA A 166 -5.61 -17.94 6.34
C ALA A 166 -4.57 -18.94 5.78
N PRO A 167 -4.22 -18.87 4.48
CA PRO A 167 -3.29 -19.82 3.86
C PRO A 167 -1.92 -19.91 4.54
N ASP A 168 -1.49 -18.84 5.22
CA ASP A 168 -0.23 -18.77 5.96
C ASP A 168 -0.39 -18.89 7.48
N ALA A 169 -1.58 -19.16 8.00
CA ALA A 169 -1.87 -19.23 9.44
C ALA A 169 -0.98 -20.25 10.16
N SER A 170 -0.93 -21.51 9.69
CA SER A 170 -0.11 -22.57 10.29
C SER A 170 1.37 -22.18 10.37
N ARG A 171 1.91 -21.61 9.29
CA ARG A 171 3.29 -21.13 9.24
C ARG A 171 3.54 -20.00 10.24
N VAL A 172 2.59 -19.08 10.39
CA VAL A 172 2.71 -17.97 11.35
C VAL A 172 2.64 -18.48 12.79
N THR A 173 1.77 -19.47 13.08
CA THR A 173 1.72 -20.16 14.37
C THR A 173 3.07 -20.80 14.73
N GLU A 174 3.66 -21.55 13.81
CA GLU A 174 4.98 -22.18 14.03
C GLU A 174 6.07 -21.14 14.33
N ILE A 175 6.03 -19.98 13.65
CA ILE A 175 6.95 -18.88 13.93
C ILE A 175 6.73 -18.34 15.35
N ALA A 176 5.48 -18.12 15.75
CA ALA A 176 5.15 -17.63 17.09
C ALA A 176 5.62 -18.62 18.17
N ASP A 177 5.34 -19.91 18.02
CA ASP A 177 5.78 -20.96 18.95
C ASP A 177 7.31 -21.03 19.06
N GLY A 178 8.01 -20.85 17.93
CA GLY A 178 9.47 -20.75 17.90
C GLY A 178 9.99 -19.57 18.72
N ILE A 179 9.34 -18.40 18.64
CA ILE A 179 9.71 -17.23 19.43
C ILE A 179 9.46 -17.47 20.92
N TRP A 180 8.32 -18.07 21.28
CA TRP A 180 8.00 -18.41 22.67
C TRP A 180 9.07 -19.29 23.32
N LYS A 181 9.51 -20.34 22.60
CA LYS A 181 10.61 -21.21 23.04
C LYS A 181 11.94 -20.46 23.20
N GLN A 182 12.22 -19.46 22.36
CA GLN A 182 13.42 -18.64 22.47
C GLN A 182 13.37 -17.74 23.71
N LEU A 183 12.24 -17.08 23.96
CA LEU A 183 12.04 -16.24 25.14
C LEU A 183 12.20 -17.04 26.44
N GLY A 184 11.67 -18.26 26.50
CA GLY A 184 11.81 -19.14 27.66
C GLY A 184 13.25 -19.59 27.96
N ARG A 185 14.18 -19.47 27.01
CA ARG A 185 15.62 -19.75 27.20
C ARG A 185 16.44 -18.52 27.60
N MET A 186 15.83 -17.33 27.58
CA MET A 186 16.48 -16.05 27.92
C MET A 186 16.28 -15.66 29.38
N ASN A 187 15.38 -16.35 30.08
CA ASN A 187 15.14 -16.25 31.52
C ASN A 187 15.86 -17.39 32.24
#